data_AF-A0A350F0C6-F1
#
_entry.id   AF-A0A350F0C6-F1
#
_cell.length_a   1.000
_cell.length_b   1.000
_cell.length_c   1.000
_cell.angle_alpha   90.00
_cell.angle_beta   90.00
_cell.angle_gamma   90.00
#
_symmetry.space_group_name_H-M   'P 1'
#
loop_
_entity.id
_entity.type
_entity.pdbx_description
1 polymer ?
#
loop_
_entity_poly.entity_id
_entity_poly.type
_entity_poly.pdbx_seq_one_letter_code
_entity_poly.pdbx_strand_id
1 'polypeptide(L)'
;MRIVVTSKHRHQQSSGIALVIVMIVIISLGLLAGGFVMSMKIETRLARHAQSDPEMDWLGRSGVELAKYVLAQSLANPNEPYDSLDQFWAGGTGGSNSIPPEITFDEMPLGSGT
;
A
#
# COMPACT_ATOMS: atom_id res chain seq x y z
N MET A 1 39.21 -52.78 53.07
CA MET A 1 37.86 -52.39 52.61
C MET A 1 37.46 -51.08 53.31
N ARG A 2 37.42 -49.95 52.59
CA ARG A 2 36.83 -48.69 53.10
C ARG A 2 36.11 -48.00 51.95
N ILE A 3 34.81 -47.80 52.14
CA ILE A 3 33.87 -47.18 51.20
C ILE A 3 34.00 -45.66 51.37
N VAL A 4 34.23 -44.93 50.28
CA VAL A 4 34.13 -43.47 50.24
C VAL A 4 32.69 -43.14 49.86
N VAL A 5 31.97 -42.45 50.73
CA VAL A 5 30.58 -42.02 50.54
C VAL A 5 30.56 -40.71 49.76
N THR A 6 29.91 -40.71 48.60
CA THR A 6 29.68 -39.52 47.79
C THR A 6 28.49 -38.72 48.33
N SER A 7 28.73 -37.52 48.85
CA SER A 7 27.67 -36.57 49.24
C SER A 7 27.23 -35.74 48.04
N LYS A 8 26.05 -36.06 47.48
CA LYS A 8 25.39 -35.23 46.45
C LYS A 8 24.45 -34.25 47.14
N HIS A 9 24.93 -33.03 47.42
CA HIS A 9 24.05 -31.95 47.89
C HIS A 9 23.11 -31.51 46.76
N ARG A 10 21.81 -31.74 46.93
CA ARG A 10 20.76 -31.19 46.07
C ARG A 10 20.27 -29.87 46.68
N HIS A 11 20.58 -28.74 46.05
CA HIS A 11 19.90 -27.48 46.34
C HIS A 11 18.55 -27.47 45.60
N GLN A 12 17.45 -27.75 46.32
CA GLN A 12 16.09 -27.85 45.76
C GLN A 12 15.17 -26.68 46.16
N GLN A 13 15.67 -25.64 46.83
CA GLN A 13 14.82 -24.57 47.41
C GLN A 13 14.64 -23.33 46.51
N SER A 14 15.45 -23.17 45.45
CA SER A 14 15.39 -22.02 44.53
C SER A 14 14.45 -22.23 43.33
N SER A 15 13.83 -23.41 43.19
CA SER A 15 13.05 -23.77 41.99
C SER A 15 11.73 -23.00 41.86
N GLY A 16 11.10 -22.59 42.97
CA GLY A 16 9.82 -21.86 42.94
C GLY A 16 9.98 -20.40 42.53
N ILE A 17 10.97 -19.71 43.10
CA ILE A 17 11.25 -18.30 42.80
C ILE A 17 11.71 -18.13 41.35
N ALA A 18 12.55 -19.05 40.86
CA ALA A 18 12.97 -19.06 39.46
C ALA A 18 11.78 -19.15 38.50
N LEU A 19 10.77 -19.95 38.83
CA LEU A 19 9.56 -20.12 38.01
C LEU A 19 8.71 -18.85 37.99
N VAL A 20 8.55 -18.18 39.13
CA VAL A 20 7.84 -16.88 39.21
C VAL A 20 8.52 -15.82 38.36
N ILE A 21 9.86 -15.73 38.41
CA ILE A 21 10.63 -14.79 37.58
C ILE A 21 10.44 -15.10 36.09
N VAL A 22 10.49 -16.37 35.69
CA VAL A 22 10.24 -16.79 34.29
C VAL A 22 8.84 -16.40 33.83
N MET A 23 7.82 -16.56 34.68
CA MET A 23 6.45 -16.18 34.35
C MET A 23 6.33 -14.67 34.09
N ILE A 24 6.95 -13.84 34.96
CA ILE A 24 6.97 -12.39 34.78
C ILE A 24 7.70 -12.01 33.47
N VAL A 25 8.83 -12.65 33.18
CA VAL A 25 9.62 -12.41 31.97
C VAL A 25 8.79 -12.74 30.72
N ILE A 26 8.11 -13.89 30.68
CA ILE A 26 7.25 -14.28 29.54
C ILE A 26 6.11 -13.28 29.33
N ILE A 27 5.46 -12.81 30.40
CA ILE A 27 4.40 -11.80 30.31
C ILE A 27 4.97 -10.49 29.76
N SER A 28 6.13 -10.05 30.27
CA SER A 28 6.80 -8.82 29.84
C SER A 28 7.16 -8.87 28.36
N LEU A 29 7.74 -10.00 27.91
CA LEU A 29 8.06 -10.26 26.51
C LEU A 29 6.81 -10.27 25.62
N GLY A 30 5.70 -10.86 26.09
CA GLY A 30 4.43 -10.89 25.37
C GLY A 30 3.82 -9.49 25.20
N LEU A 31 3.87 -8.65 26.24
CA LEU A 31 3.39 -7.27 26.18
C LEU A 31 4.23 -6.42 25.21
N LEU A 32 5.56 -6.57 25.25
CA LEU A 32 6.46 -5.88 24.31
C LEU A 32 6.22 -6.34 22.86
N ALA A 33 6.12 -7.66 22.63
CA ALA A 33 5.83 -8.19 21.30
C ALA A 33 4.48 -7.69 20.76
N GLY A 34 3.43 -7.68 21.60
CA GLY A 34 2.11 -7.14 21.22
C GLY A 34 2.14 -5.64 20.92
N GLY A 35 2.89 -4.87 21.71
CA GLY A 35 3.11 -3.44 21.47
C GLY A 35 3.86 -3.17 20.17
N PHE A 36 4.92 -3.94 19.88
CA PHE A 36 5.69 -3.83 18.63
C PHE A 36 4.86 -4.15 17.39
N VAL A 37 4.02 -5.19 17.43
CA VAL A 37 3.11 -5.52 16.31
C VAL A 37 2.17 -4.35 16.01
N MET A 38 1.65 -3.68 17.04
CA MET A 38 0.80 -2.50 16.86
C MET A 38 1.59 -1.31 16.30
N SER A 39 2.81 -1.04 16.79
CA SER A 39 3.68 0.05 16.33
C SER A 39 4.22 -0.12 14.91
N MET A 40 4.55 -1.34 14.49
CA MET A 40 4.98 -1.61 13.11
C MET A 40 3.82 -1.51 12.12
N LYS A 41 2.59 -1.85 12.55
CA LYS A 41 1.38 -1.75 11.72
C LYS A 41 1.05 -0.30 11.37
N ILE A 42 1.41 0.67 12.21
CA ILE A 42 1.22 2.11 11.93
C ILE A 42 2.30 2.64 10.99
N GLU A 43 3.57 2.29 11.18
CA GLU A 43 4.65 2.66 10.26
C GLU A 43 4.44 2.05 8.87
N THR A 44 3.99 0.80 8.80
CA THR A 44 3.66 0.13 7.54
C THR A 44 2.45 0.75 6.84
N ARG A 45 1.47 1.25 7.61
CA ARG A 45 0.32 1.97 7.04
C ARG A 45 0.74 3.32 6.47
N LEU A 46 1.67 4.02 7.12
CA LEU A 46 2.18 5.30 6.63
C LEU A 46 3.08 5.12 5.40
N ALA A 47 3.99 4.14 5.42
CA ALA A 47 4.85 3.83 4.29
C ALA A 47 4.05 3.39 3.05
N ARG A 48 2.96 2.64 3.24
CA ARG A 48 2.04 2.29 2.15
C ARG A 48 1.30 3.50 1.56
N HIS A 49 1.03 4.52 2.36
CA HIS A 49 0.37 5.73 1.86
C HIS A 49 1.36 6.63 1.12
N ALA A 50 2.59 6.79 1.64
CA ALA A 50 3.65 7.52 0.96
C ALA A 50 4.08 6.87 -0.37
N GLN A 51 3.90 5.55 -0.50
CA GLN A 51 4.22 4.84 -1.75
C GLN A 51 3.17 5.01 -2.85
N SER A 52 1.95 5.48 -2.52
CA SER A 52 0.91 5.79 -3.52
C SER A 52 1.00 7.21 -4.10
N ASP A 53 1.78 8.09 -3.48
CA ASP A 53 1.99 9.47 -3.95
C ASP A 53 2.55 9.55 -5.38
N PRO A 54 3.61 8.78 -5.76
CA PRO A 54 4.11 8.82 -7.13
C PRO A 54 3.12 8.26 -8.15
N GLU A 55 2.33 7.24 -7.80
CA GLU A 55 1.31 6.69 -8.69
C GLU A 55 0.19 7.72 -8.95
N MET A 56 -0.21 8.46 -7.92
CA MET A 56 -1.17 9.56 -8.05
C MET A 56 -0.65 10.70 -8.94
N ASP A 57 0.62 11.07 -8.83
CA ASP A 57 1.22 12.09 -9.68
C ASP A 57 1.29 11.66 -11.15
N TRP A 58 1.62 10.39 -11.40
CA TRP A 58 1.68 9.84 -12.74
C TRP A 58 0.29 9.70 -13.36
N LEU A 59 -0.72 9.34 -12.56
CA LEU A 59 -2.12 9.35 -12.96
C LEU A 59 -2.61 10.76 -13.32
N GLY A 60 -2.26 11.75 -12.50
CA GLY A 60 -2.61 13.15 -12.77
C GLY A 60 -1.99 13.66 -14.07
N ARG A 61 -0.71 13.35 -14.32
CA ARG A 61 -0.02 13.74 -15.56
C ARG A 61 -0.56 13.03 -16.79
N SER A 62 -0.85 11.73 -16.70
CA SER A 62 -1.41 10.97 -17.83
C SER A 62 -2.83 11.44 -18.19
N GLY A 63 -3.66 11.78 -17.21
CA GLY A 63 -4.99 12.34 -17.44
C GLY A 63 -4.96 13.67 -18.19
N VAL A 64 -4.02 14.57 -17.85
CA VAL A 64 -3.85 15.86 -18.55
C VAL A 64 -3.42 15.67 -20.01
N GLU A 65 -2.49 14.75 -20.28
CA GLU A 65 -2.06 14.47 -21.65
C GLU A 65 -3.17 13.82 -22.49
N LEU A 66 -3.97 12.94 -21.90
CA LEU A 66 -5.15 12.38 -22.56
C LEU A 66 -6.16 13.47 -22.92
N ALA A 67 -6.47 14.38 -22.00
CA ALA A 67 -7.39 15.49 -22.26
C ALA A 67 -6.89 16.40 -23.39
N LYS A 68 -5.59 16.72 -23.40
CA LYS A 68 -4.96 17.48 -24.50
C LYS A 68 -5.06 16.75 -25.84
N TYR A 69 -4.84 15.44 -25.85
CA TYR A 69 -4.98 14.63 -27.05
C TYR A 69 -6.42 14.68 -27.60
N VAL A 70 -7.43 14.49 -26.74
CA VAL A 70 -8.85 14.53 -27.12
C VAL A 70 -9.24 15.90 -27.68
N LEU A 71 -8.82 16.99 -27.02
CA LEU A 71 -9.08 18.34 -27.51
C LEU A 71 -8.37 18.59 -28.85
N ALA A 72 -7.13 18.15 -29.02
CA ALA A 72 -6.42 18.27 -30.30
C ALA A 72 -7.12 17.51 -31.44
N GLN A 73 -7.72 16.35 -31.17
CA GLN A 73 -8.54 15.63 -32.16
C GLN A 73 -9.82 16.40 -32.50
N SER A 74 -10.48 17.00 -31.50
CA SER A 74 -11.66 17.84 -31.70
C SER A 74 -11.35 19.07 -32.56
N LEU A 75 -10.24 19.77 -32.28
CA LEU A 75 -9.77 20.90 -33.08
C LEU A 75 -9.36 20.52 -34.50
N ALA A 76 -8.87 19.28 -34.71
CA ALA A 76 -8.51 18.78 -36.02
C ALA A 76 -9.75 18.39 -36.87
N ASN A 77 -10.96 18.35 -36.28
CA ASN A 77 -12.19 18.02 -36.97
C ASN A 77 -12.77 19.25 -37.70
N PRO A 78 -12.79 19.27 -39.05
CA PRO A 78 -13.34 20.40 -39.79
C PRO A 78 -14.87 20.52 -39.69
N ASN A 79 -15.57 19.45 -39.25
CA ASN A 79 -17.03 19.39 -39.19
C ASN A 79 -17.61 20.04 -37.92
N GLU A 80 -16.78 20.24 -36.89
CA GLU A 80 -17.18 20.80 -35.60
C GLU A 80 -16.26 21.98 -35.20
N PRO A 81 -16.26 23.10 -35.96
CA PRO A 81 -15.42 24.28 -35.70
C PRO A 81 -15.97 25.18 -34.58
N TYR A 82 -16.64 24.59 -33.60
CA TYR A 82 -17.28 25.27 -32.47
C TYR A 82 -17.08 24.44 -31.21
N ASP A 83 -17.15 25.06 -30.04
CA ASP A 83 -17.11 24.35 -28.76
C ASP A 83 -18.53 24.27 -28.17
N SER A 84 -18.99 23.07 -27.82
CA SER A 84 -20.34 22.83 -27.31
C SER A 84 -20.44 21.57 -26.43
N LEU A 85 -21.47 21.51 -25.58
CA LEU A 85 -21.65 20.45 -24.58
C LEU A 85 -22.04 19.08 -25.16
N ASP A 86 -22.38 19.02 -26.45
CA ASP A 86 -22.65 17.80 -27.20
C ASP A 86 -21.39 17.14 -27.78
N GLN A 87 -20.23 17.76 -27.60
CA GLN A 87 -18.96 17.21 -28.05
C GLN A 87 -18.42 16.13 -27.10
N PHE A 88 -17.58 15.24 -27.63
CA PHE A 88 -17.06 14.07 -26.93
C PHE A 88 -16.31 14.43 -25.62
N TRP A 89 -15.52 15.51 -25.62
CA TRP A 89 -14.83 15.99 -24.42
C TRP A 89 -15.79 16.43 -23.29
N ALA A 90 -17.02 16.81 -23.64
CA ALA A 90 -18.08 17.20 -22.71
C ALA A 90 -18.99 16.03 -22.32
N GLY A 91 -18.68 14.81 -22.76
CA GLY A 91 -19.50 13.62 -22.54
C GLY A 91 -20.68 13.47 -23.51
N GLY A 92 -20.74 14.30 -24.56
CA GLY A 92 -21.71 14.17 -25.64
C GLY A 92 -21.29 13.16 -26.70
N THR A 93 -22.18 12.88 -27.65
CA THR A 93 -21.96 11.87 -28.71
C THR A 93 -21.11 12.38 -29.89
N GLY A 94 -20.44 13.53 -29.72
CA GLY A 94 -19.76 14.31 -30.78
C GLY A 94 -19.12 13.49 -31.90
N GLY A 95 -19.24 14.01 -33.13
CA GLY A 95 -18.86 13.29 -34.35
C GLY A 95 -17.37 13.31 -34.58
N SER A 96 -16.62 12.35 -34.02
CA SER A 96 -15.21 12.19 -34.36
C SER A 96 -15.04 11.69 -35.81
N ASN A 97 -14.12 12.30 -36.57
CA ASN A 97 -13.71 11.82 -37.90
C ASN A 97 -12.86 10.53 -37.88
N SER A 98 -12.63 9.99 -36.68
CA SER A 98 -11.99 8.70 -36.42
C SER A 98 -12.97 7.84 -35.64
N ILE A 99 -12.86 6.50 -35.81
CA ILE A 99 -13.53 5.52 -34.92
C ILE A 99 -13.35 6.06 -33.49
N PRO A 100 -14.43 6.28 -32.70
CA PRO A 100 -14.30 6.76 -31.34
C PRO A 100 -13.25 5.87 -30.72
N PRO A 101 -12.07 6.41 -30.38
CA PRO A 101 -11.06 5.55 -29.84
C PRO A 101 -11.73 4.98 -28.60
N GLU A 102 -11.67 3.66 -28.45
CA GLU A 102 -12.18 2.90 -27.31
C GLU A 102 -11.33 3.25 -26.06
N ILE A 103 -11.02 4.54 -25.88
CA ILE A 103 -10.42 5.13 -24.71
C ILE A 103 -11.57 5.40 -23.77
N THR A 104 -11.91 4.35 -23.05
CA THR A 104 -12.71 4.43 -21.84
C THR A 104 -11.93 5.30 -20.83
N PHE A 105 -12.53 6.41 -20.41
CA PHE A 105 -11.94 7.28 -19.38
C PHE A 105 -11.97 6.66 -17.98
N ASP A 106 -12.70 5.54 -17.81
CA ASP A 106 -12.91 4.90 -16.51
C ASP A 106 -11.73 4.01 -16.08
N GLU A 107 -10.96 3.45 -17.02
CA GLU A 107 -9.93 2.44 -16.71
C GLU A 107 -8.64 2.66 -17.51
N MET A 108 -7.82 3.61 -17.07
CA MET A 108 -6.45 3.77 -17.59
C MET A 108 -5.46 2.95 -16.78
N PRO A 109 -4.90 1.85 -17.33
CA PRO A 109 -3.91 1.06 -16.62
C PRO A 109 -2.63 1.88 -16.42
N LEU A 110 -2.21 2.02 -15.17
CA LEU A 110 -0.92 2.61 -14.85
C LEU A 110 0.19 1.69 -15.40
N GLY A 111 1.08 2.25 -16.21
CA GLY A 111 2.24 1.50 -16.72
C GLY A 111 3.09 1.00 -15.56
N SER A 112 3.58 -0.24 -15.66
CA SER A 112 4.51 -0.78 -14.67
C SER A 112 5.80 0.06 -14.73
N GLY A 113 5.94 1.01 -13.79
CA GLY A 113 7.13 1.84 -13.69
C GLY A 113 8.37 0.95 -13.52
N THR A 114 9.11 0.73 -14.61
CA THR A 114 10.42 0.08 -14.62
C THR A 114 11.50 1.11 -14.84
#